data_AF-A0A2V2CT10-F1
#
_entry.id   AF-A0A2V2CT10-F1
#
_cell.length_a   1.000
_cell.length_b   1.000
_cell.length_c   1.000
_cell.angle_alpha   90.00
_cell.angle_beta   90.00
_cell.angle_gamma   90.00
#
_symmetry.space_group_name_H-M   'P 1'
#
loop_
_entity.id
_entity.type
_entity.pdbx_description
1 polymer ?
#
loop_
_entity_poly.entity_id
_entity_poly.type
_entity_poly.pdbx_seq_one_letter_code
_entity_poly.pdbx_strand_id
1 'polypeptide(L)'
;MKKEPVAKAKDNSFIYQSGRGSFLKLAAAAIRNRLIDYQRMEQRHTRQISLDQTADGDAEGRTLLETIDTGHDEIAHRQELGAAQEEIMQFARELAQYGLRLTDIAENCPKQERTLAACHRVLSCAREHPAYLEQLTATGKLPIAVLSAESGVDRKTMERHRKYLVALLLAFTNGFEIIRGHLRQMARPVKEVK
;
A
#
# COMPACT_ATOMS: atom_id res chain seq x y z
N MET A 1 16.70 25.78 -4.24
CA MET A 1 17.65 26.41 -5.17
C MET A 1 18.77 25.43 -5.50
N LYS A 2 18.81 24.98 -6.75
CA LYS A 2 19.87 24.14 -7.32
C LYS A 2 21.21 24.85 -7.19
N LYS A 3 22.23 24.18 -6.64
CA LYS A 3 23.63 24.54 -6.89
C LYS A 3 24.24 23.40 -7.67
N GLU A 4 24.24 23.54 -9.00
CA GLU A 4 25.13 22.80 -9.87
C GLU A 4 26.58 23.12 -9.44
N PRO A 5 27.43 22.12 -9.15
CA PRO A 5 28.84 22.35 -9.13
C PRO A 5 29.33 22.35 -10.58
N VAL A 6 29.60 23.56 -11.09
CA VAL A 6 30.32 23.78 -12.34
C VAL A 6 31.69 23.10 -12.20
N ALA A 7 31.81 21.91 -12.79
CA ALA A 7 33.09 21.26 -12.99
C ALA A 7 33.90 22.16 -13.93
N LYS A 8 34.78 23.00 -13.38
CA LYS A 8 35.85 23.63 -14.14
C LYS A 8 36.78 22.51 -14.62
N ALA A 9 36.47 21.95 -15.77
CA ALA A 9 37.42 21.23 -16.59
C ALA A 9 38.56 22.20 -16.90
N LYS A 10 39.66 22.10 -16.13
CA LYS A 10 40.92 22.76 -16.44
C LYS A 10 41.61 21.91 -17.52
N ASP A 11 40.97 21.82 -18.68
CA ASP A 11 41.58 21.28 -19.89
C ASP A 11 42.58 22.32 -20.40
N ASN A 12 43.81 22.27 -19.90
CA ASN A 12 44.95 22.85 -20.58
C ASN A 12 46.25 22.35 -19.94
N SER A 13 46.88 21.34 -20.56
CA SER A 13 48.27 21.47 -21.08
C SER A 13 48.91 20.11 -21.41
N PHE A 14 48.37 19.36 -22.38
CA PHE A 14 49.15 18.30 -23.04
C PHE A 14 48.92 18.31 -24.55
N ILE A 15 49.04 19.49 -25.16
CA ILE A 15 49.10 19.60 -26.63
C ILE A 15 50.48 19.09 -27.05
N TYR A 16 50.51 17.99 -27.82
CA TYR A 16 51.75 17.44 -28.33
C TYR A 16 52.47 18.46 -29.22
N GLN A 17 53.77 18.66 -28.97
CA GLN A 17 54.63 19.48 -29.81
C GLN A 17 55.82 18.65 -30.24
N SER A 18 56.02 18.53 -31.55
CA SER A 18 57.02 17.65 -32.17
C SER A 18 58.46 17.95 -31.72
N GLY A 19 58.76 19.20 -31.33
CA GLY A 19 60.08 19.61 -30.83
C GLY A 19 60.37 19.32 -29.34
N ARG A 20 59.43 18.75 -28.58
CA ARG A 20 59.56 18.54 -27.11
C ARG A 20 59.60 17.08 -26.67
N GLY A 21 59.70 16.14 -27.61
CA GLY A 21 59.94 14.71 -27.34
C GLY A 21 59.00 13.75 -28.07
N SER A 22 59.10 12.45 -27.74
CA SER A 22 58.32 11.37 -28.35
C SER A 22 56.86 11.36 -27.87
N PHE A 23 55.93 11.34 -28.82
CA PHE A 23 54.48 11.31 -28.58
C PHE A 23 54.04 10.17 -27.64
N LEU A 24 54.60 8.97 -27.81
CA LEU A 24 54.20 7.80 -27.02
C LEU A 24 54.49 7.99 -25.52
N LYS A 25 55.60 8.64 -25.18
CA LYS A 25 55.94 8.94 -23.77
C LYS A 25 54.95 9.94 -23.17
N LEU A 26 54.55 10.95 -23.95
CA LEU A 26 53.55 11.94 -23.55
C LEU A 26 52.16 11.28 -23.37
N ALA A 27 51.73 10.46 -24.33
CA ALA A 27 50.45 9.76 -24.27
C ALA A 27 50.39 8.79 -23.08
N ALA A 28 51.46 8.02 -22.84
CA ALA A 28 51.53 7.13 -21.68
C ALA A 28 51.49 7.91 -20.35
N ALA A 29 52.08 9.10 -20.27
CA ALA A 29 51.98 9.96 -19.09
C ALA A 29 50.55 10.51 -18.92
N ALA A 30 49.92 10.97 -20.00
CA ALA A 30 48.56 11.50 -19.98
C ALA A 30 47.52 10.44 -19.56
N ILE A 31 47.60 9.23 -20.12
CA ILE A 31 46.72 8.10 -19.78
C ILE A 31 46.90 7.72 -18.30
N ARG A 32 48.15 7.58 -17.83
CA ARG A 32 48.43 7.28 -16.42
C ARG A 32 47.89 8.34 -15.48
N ASN A 33 48.11 9.62 -15.79
CA ASN A 33 47.62 10.71 -14.96
C ASN A 33 46.09 10.72 -14.91
N ARG A 34 45.42 10.46 -16.04
CA ARG A 34 43.95 10.41 -16.11
C ARG A 34 43.36 9.22 -15.35
N LEU A 35 44.03 8.07 -15.37
CA LEU A 35 43.67 6.91 -14.52
C LEU A 35 43.86 7.22 -13.03
N ILE A 36 44.94 7.90 -12.66
CA ILE A 36 45.19 8.32 -11.26
C ILE A 36 44.15 9.34 -10.81
N ASP A 37 43.81 10.30 -11.66
CA ASP A 37 42.79 11.30 -11.33
C ASP A 37 41.40 10.67 -11.19
N TYR A 38 41.05 9.71 -12.05
CA TYR A 38 39.83 8.91 -11.92
C TYR A 38 39.82 8.13 -10.59
N GLN A 39 40.90 7.42 -10.27
CA GLN A 39 41.03 6.69 -9.01
C GLN A 39 40.93 7.62 -7.79
N ARG A 40 41.49 8.84 -7.84
CA ARG A 40 41.38 9.84 -6.77
C ARG A 40 39.98 10.43 -6.63
N MET A 41 39.25 10.60 -7.74
CA MET A 41 37.85 11.01 -7.72
C MET A 41 37.00 9.92 -7.07
N GLU A 42 37.15 8.66 -7.49
CA GLU A 42 36.47 7.50 -6.91
C GLU A 42 36.84 7.27 -5.43
N GLN A 43 38.09 7.55 -5.03
CA GLN A 43 38.51 7.46 -3.62
C GLN A 43 37.72 8.37 -2.67
N ARG A 44 37.22 9.51 -3.17
CA ARG A 44 36.36 10.42 -2.38
C ARG A 44 34.94 9.86 -2.21
N HIS A 45 34.55 8.93 -3.07
CA HIS A 45 33.28 8.20 -3.03
C HIS A 45 33.41 6.80 -2.41
N THR A 46 34.60 6.34 -2.00
CA THR A 46 34.84 5.00 -1.41
C THR A 46 34.07 4.72 -0.10
N ARG A 47 33.46 5.74 0.52
CA ARG A 47 32.52 5.53 1.64
C ARG A 47 31.06 5.29 1.22
N GLN A 48 30.76 5.37 -0.08
CA GLN A 48 29.45 5.08 -0.64
C GLN A 48 29.57 3.75 -1.38
N ILE A 49 29.12 2.68 -0.73
CA ILE A 49 29.01 1.37 -1.35
C ILE A 49 27.76 1.41 -2.21
N SER A 50 27.89 1.07 -3.51
CA SER A 50 26.74 0.95 -4.39
C SER A 50 25.97 -0.32 -4.04
N LEU A 51 24.65 -0.23 -3.92
CA LEU A 51 23.80 -1.39 -3.67
C LEU A 51 23.79 -2.37 -4.86
N ASP A 52 24.08 -1.89 -6.06
CA ASP A 52 24.22 -2.70 -7.29
C ASP A 52 25.60 -3.37 -7.43
N GLN A 53 26.53 -3.16 -6.50
CA GLN A 53 27.82 -3.85 -6.51
C GLN A 53 27.61 -5.32 -6.12
N THR A 54 28.29 -6.24 -6.81
CA THR A 54 28.28 -7.66 -6.44
C THR A 54 28.86 -7.85 -5.04
N ALA A 55 28.21 -8.64 -4.20
CA ALA A 55 28.68 -8.93 -2.85
C ALA A 55 30.01 -9.71 -2.92
N ASP A 56 31.05 -9.23 -2.23
CA ASP A 56 32.34 -9.92 -2.17
C ASP A 56 32.18 -11.30 -1.53
N GLY A 57 32.52 -12.36 -2.27
CA GLY A 57 32.44 -13.74 -1.82
C GLY A 57 31.15 -14.47 -2.20
N ASP A 58 30.24 -13.86 -2.95
CA ASP A 58 29.07 -14.57 -3.50
C ASP A 58 29.42 -15.26 -4.83
N ALA A 59 29.34 -16.59 -4.85
CA ALA A 59 29.61 -17.41 -6.02
C ALA A 59 28.56 -17.24 -7.14
N GLU A 60 27.36 -16.75 -6.79
CA GLU A 60 26.26 -16.49 -7.74
C GLU A 60 26.29 -15.06 -8.30
N GLY A 61 27.24 -14.22 -7.85
CA GLY A 61 27.39 -12.85 -8.36
C GLY A 61 26.25 -11.91 -7.99
N ARG A 62 25.49 -12.22 -6.95
CA ARG A 62 24.36 -11.40 -6.47
C ARG A 62 24.84 -10.04 -5.99
N THR A 63 23.98 -9.04 -6.16
CA THR A 63 24.28 -7.67 -5.71
C THR A 63 24.16 -7.56 -4.19
N LEU A 64 24.78 -6.54 -3.61
CA LEU A 64 24.64 -6.23 -2.20
C LEU A 64 23.16 -5.97 -1.84
N LEU A 65 22.39 -5.37 -2.75
CA LEU A 65 20.93 -5.20 -2.59
C LEU A 65 20.20 -6.53 -2.40
N GLU A 66 20.55 -7.54 -3.19
CA GLU A 66 19.92 -8.87 -3.14
C GLU A 66 20.34 -9.68 -1.90
N THR A 67 21.49 -9.35 -1.31
CA THR A 67 22.01 -10.02 -0.11
C THR A 67 21.51 -9.38 1.18
N ILE A 68 21.02 -8.13 1.11
CA ILE A 68 20.39 -7.46 2.25
C ILE A 68 19.00 -8.04 2.45
N ASP A 69 18.86 -8.95 3.41
CA ASP A 69 17.56 -9.36 3.93
C ASP A 69 16.92 -8.15 4.64
N THR A 70 15.95 -7.53 3.98
CA THR A 70 15.18 -6.40 4.53
C THR A 70 14.20 -6.85 5.63
N GLY A 71 14.03 -8.17 5.83
CA GLY A 71 12.99 -8.74 6.69
C GLY A 71 11.57 -8.45 6.19
N HIS A 72 11.42 -7.95 4.95
CA HIS A 72 10.15 -7.64 4.31
C HIS A 72 10.04 -8.38 2.99
N ASP A 73 9.11 -9.33 2.93
CA ASP A 73 8.72 -9.96 1.69
C ASP A 73 7.84 -8.98 0.88
N GLU A 74 8.47 -8.16 0.05
CA GLU A 74 7.76 -7.22 -0.83
C GLU A 74 6.77 -7.91 -1.76
N ILE A 75 7.04 -9.16 -2.15
CA ILE A 75 6.18 -9.93 -3.04
C ILE A 75 4.91 -10.33 -2.29
N ALA A 76 5.05 -10.89 -1.08
CA ALA A 76 3.92 -11.19 -0.21
C ALA A 76 3.09 -9.94 0.09
N HIS A 77 3.74 -8.81 0.41
CA HIS A 77 3.02 -7.56 0.67
C HIS A 77 2.22 -7.08 -0.55
N ARG A 78 2.81 -7.14 -1.75
CA ARG A 78 2.09 -6.80 -3.00
C ARG A 78 0.92 -7.75 -3.25
N GLN A 79 1.07 -9.04 -2.95
CA GLN A 79 -0.01 -10.02 -3.08
C GLN A 79 -1.16 -9.74 -2.11
N GLU A 80 -0.86 -9.43 -0.85
CA GLU A 80 -1.86 -9.05 0.16
C GLU A 80 -2.66 -7.81 -0.28
N LEU A 81 -1.97 -6.78 -0.77
CA LEU A 81 -2.60 -5.58 -1.31
C LEU A 81 -3.47 -5.88 -2.53
N GLY A 82 -2.99 -6.75 -3.42
CA GLY A 82 -3.75 -7.20 -4.60
C GLY A 82 -5.04 -7.90 -4.20
N ALA A 83 -4.96 -8.87 -3.28
CA ALA A 83 -6.12 -9.60 -2.76
C ALA A 83 -7.15 -8.65 -2.12
N ALA A 84 -6.70 -7.69 -1.31
CA ALA A 84 -7.58 -6.70 -0.70
C ALA A 84 -8.27 -5.81 -1.75
N GLN A 85 -7.56 -5.39 -2.80
CA GLN A 85 -8.15 -4.60 -3.90
C GLN A 85 -9.20 -5.38 -4.66
N GLU A 86 -8.92 -6.64 -5.02
CA GLU A 86 -9.87 -7.51 -5.70
C GLU A 86 -11.14 -7.73 -4.86
N GLU A 87 -10.98 -7.92 -3.55
CA GLU A 87 -12.09 -8.08 -2.61
C GLU A 87 -12.97 -6.83 -2.56
N ILE A 88 -12.36 -5.64 -2.46
CA ILE A 88 -13.08 -4.35 -2.48
C ILE A 88 -13.82 -4.15 -3.81
N MET A 89 -13.19 -4.50 -4.93
CA MET A 89 -13.82 -4.40 -6.25
C MET A 89 -15.00 -5.36 -6.40
N GLN A 90 -14.91 -6.58 -5.87
CA GLN A 90 -16.01 -7.53 -5.85
C GLN A 90 -17.15 -7.01 -4.96
N PHE A 91 -16.84 -6.52 -3.77
CA PHE A 91 -17.82 -5.92 -2.87
C PHE A 91 -18.54 -4.72 -3.51
N ALA A 92 -17.80 -3.85 -4.20
CA ALA A 92 -18.38 -2.72 -4.93
C ALA A 92 -19.34 -3.16 -6.05
N ARG A 93 -19.01 -4.24 -6.77
CA ARG A 93 -19.88 -4.81 -7.81
C ARG A 93 -21.17 -5.38 -7.24
N GLU A 94 -21.10 -6.05 -6.10
CA GLU A 94 -22.28 -6.58 -5.43
C GLU A 94 -23.16 -5.47 -4.89
N LEU A 95 -22.58 -4.47 -4.23
CA LEU A 95 -23.30 -3.28 -3.77
C LEU A 95 -24.04 -2.55 -4.90
N ALA A 96 -23.46 -2.50 -6.09
CA ALA A 96 -24.09 -1.89 -7.25
C ALA A 96 -25.40 -2.59 -7.66
N GLN A 97 -25.54 -3.90 -7.41
CA GLN A 97 -26.80 -4.64 -7.64
C GLN A 97 -27.94 -4.15 -6.74
N TYR A 98 -27.59 -3.59 -5.57
CA TYR A 98 -28.52 -2.97 -4.62
C TYR A 98 -28.65 -1.45 -4.83
N GLY A 99 -28.04 -0.90 -5.89
CA GLY A 99 -28.03 0.54 -6.17
C GLY A 99 -27.20 1.36 -5.18
N LEU A 100 -26.19 0.75 -4.55
CA LEU A 100 -25.31 1.39 -3.57
C LEU A 100 -23.90 1.58 -4.12
N ARG A 101 -23.27 2.71 -3.78
CA ARG A 101 -21.83 2.94 -4.01
C ARG A 101 -21.07 2.97 -2.68
N LEU A 102 -19.77 2.71 -2.73
CA LEU A 102 -18.91 2.82 -1.54
C LEU A 102 -18.95 4.22 -0.91
N THR A 103 -19.05 5.28 -1.73
CA THR A 103 -19.20 6.66 -1.25
C THR A 103 -20.49 6.87 -0.46
N ASP A 104 -21.60 6.29 -0.94
CA ASP A 104 -22.88 6.38 -0.25
C ASP A 104 -22.82 5.75 1.16
N ILE A 105 -22.07 4.66 1.28
CA ILE A 105 -21.89 3.93 2.55
C ILE A 105 -21.06 4.77 3.51
N ALA A 106 -19.97 5.37 3.03
CA ALA A 106 -19.11 6.25 3.83
C ALA A 106 -19.89 7.46 4.38
N GLU A 107 -20.76 8.07 3.56
CA GLU A 107 -21.60 9.21 3.99
C GLU A 107 -22.68 8.81 4.99
N ASN A 108 -23.20 7.57 4.89
CA ASN A 108 -24.23 7.05 5.78
C ASN A 108 -23.66 6.31 7.01
N CYS A 109 -22.33 6.32 7.20
CA CYS A 109 -21.70 5.68 8.34
C CYS A 109 -22.03 6.43 9.66
N PRO A 110 -22.52 5.73 10.70
CA PRO A 110 -22.82 6.37 11.98
C PRO A 110 -21.55 6.87 12.67
N LYS A 111 -21.49 8.19 12.94
CA LYS A 111 -20.34 8.84 13.59
C LYS A 111 -20.32 8.71 15.11
N GLN A 112 -21.48 8.46 15.72
CA GLN A 112 -21.62 8.35 17.17
C GLN A 112 -21.54 6.88 17.59
N GLU A 113 -20.75 6.58 18.62
CA GLU A 113 -20.58 5.22 19.14
C GLU A 113 -21.90 4.54 19.50
N ARG A 114 -22.82 5.28 20.14
CA ARG A 114 -24.15 4.75 20.50
C ARG A 114 -24.94 4.28 19.27
N THR A 115 -24.89 5.04 18.18
CA THR A 115 -25.60 4.72 16.93
C THR A 115 -24.91 3.59 16.18
N LEU A 116 -23.58 3.55 16.22
CA LEU A 116 -22.78 2.46 15.67
C LEU A 116 -23.07 1.15 16.41
N ALA A 117 -23.11 1.16 17.74
CA ALA A 117 -23.51 0.02 18.56
C ALA A 117 -24.95 -0.44 18.26
N ALA A 118 -25.87 0.49 18.01
CA ALA A 118 -27.23 0.15 17.56
C ALA A 118 -27.21 -0.59 16.20
N CYS A 119 -26.42 -0.13 15.23
CA CYS A 119 -26.27 -0.80 13.94
C CYS A 119 -25.65 -2.19 14.08
N HIS A 120 -24.67 -2.37 14.97
CA HIS A 120 -24.09 -3.68 15.27
C HIS A 120 -25.10 -4.64 15.92
N ARG A 121 -26.01 -4.17 16.78
CA ARG A 121 -27.09 -5.00 17.31
C ARG A 121 -28.04 -5.51 16.22
N VAL A 122 -28.39 -4.64 15.26
CA VAL A 122 -29.17 -5.05 14.07
C VAL A 122 -28.43 -6.14 13.30
N LEU A 123 -27.13 -5.96 13.08
CA LEU A 123 -26.30 -6.94 12.40
C LEU A 123 -26.25 -8.29 13.13
N SER A 124 -26.04 -8.30 14.45
CA SER A 124 -26.02 -9.53 15.24
C SER A 124 -27.36 -10.27 15.15
N CYS A 125 -28.47 -9.55 15.27
CA CYS A 125 -29.81 -10.12 15.13
C CYS A 125 -30.04 -10.74 13.73
N ALA A 126 -29.62 -10.05 12.67
CA ALA A 126 -29.72 -10.56 11.31
C ALA A 126 -28.84 -11.79 11.05
N ARG A 127 -27.71 -11.92 11.76
CA ARG A 127 -26.83 -13.09 11.67
C ARG A 127 -27.40 -14.32 12.37
N GLU A 128 -28.17 -14.12 13.43
CA GLU A 128 -28.87 -15.21 14.13
C GLU A 128 -30.06 -15.76 13.32
N HIS A 129 -30.58 -14.97 12.38
CA HIS A 129 -31.76 -15.29 11.59
C HIS A 129 -31.47 -15.23 10.09
N PRO A 130 -31.01 -16.34 9.48
CA PRO A 130 -30.64 -16.37 8.05
C PRO A 130 -31.80 -16.02 7.11
N ALA A 131 -33.05 -16.21 7.54
CA ALA A 131 -34.25 -15.80 6.80
C ALA A 131 -34.26 -14.30 6.44
N TYR A 132 -33.69 -13.42 7.28
CA TYR A 132 -33.63 -11.99 6.98
C TYR A 132 -32.58 -11.66 5.90
N LEU A 133 -31.52 -12.46 5.83
CA LEU A 133 -30.49 -12.36 4.81
C LEU A 133 -31.02 -12.86 3.48
N GLU A 134 -31.76 -13.97 3.47
CA GLU A 134 -32.44 -14.49 2.28
C GLU A 134 -33.49 -13.52 1.74
N GLN A 135 -34.27 -12.88 2.62
CA GLN A 135 -35.20 -11.83 2.18
C GLN A 135 -34.48 -10.64 1.57
N LEU A 136 -33.36 -10.21 2.15
CA LEU A 136 -32.55 -9.12 1.61
C LEU A 136 -31.99 -9.46 0.23
N THR A 137 -31.48 -10.68 0.03
CA THR A 137 -30.95 -11.11 -1.28
C THR A 137 -32.06 -11.30 -2.31
N ALA A 138 -33.23 -11.81 -1.92
CA ALA A 138 -34.36 -12.03 -2.82
C ALA A 138 -35.08 -10.74 -3.23
N THR A 139 -35.32 -9.80 -2.31
CA THR A 139 -36.09 -8.57 -2.59
C THR A 139 -35.25 -7.31 -2.77
N GLY A 140 -33.95 -7.35 -2.44
CA GLY A 140 -33.07 -6.19 -2.45
C GLY A 140 -33.38 -5.17 -1.35
N LYS A 141 -34.28 -5.49 -0.41
CA LYS A 141 -34.80 -4.58 0.60
C LYS A 141 -34.56 -5.11 2.00
N LEU A 142 -34.14 -4.22 2.89
CA LEU A 142 -33.94 -4.55 4.30
C LEU A 142 -35.30 -4.68 5.01
N PRO A 143 -35.60 -5.79 5.70
CA PRO A 143 -36.83 -5.96 6.47
C PRO A 143 -36.79 -5.14 7.78
N ILE A 144 -36.86 -3.82 7.66
CA ILE A 144 -36.74 -2.86 8.79
C ILE A 144 -37.79 -3.12 9.88
N ALA A 145 -39.03 -3.45 9.48
CA ALA A 145 -40.11 -3.66 10.42
C ALA A 145 -39.84 -4.82 11.39
N VAL A 146 -39.26 -5.91 10.88
CA VAL A 146 -38.97 -7.13 11.65
C VAL A 146 -37.68 -6.95 12.44
N LEU A 147 -36.62 -6.45 11.78
CA LEU A 147 -35.35 -6.21 12.45
C LEU A 147 -35.47 -5.19 13.59
N SER A 148 -36.31 -4.17 13.46
CA SER A 148 -36.56 -3.21 14.54
C SER A 148 -37.22 -3.85 15.75
N ALA A 149 -38.17 -4.78 15.54
CA ALA A 149 -38.85 -5.50 16.61
C ALA A 149 -37.89 -6.45 17.35
N GLU A 150 -37.07 -7.18 16.61
CA GLU A 150 -36.11 -8.14 17.17
C GLU A 150 -34.89 -7.47 17.82
N SER A 151 -34.30 -6.46 17.17
CA SER A 151 -33.07 -5.82 17.65
C SER A 151 -33.30 -4.71 18.67
N GLY A 152 -34.55 -4.29 18.89
CA GLY A 152 -34.90 -3.17 19.77
C GLY A 152 -34.34 -1.82 19.32
N VAL A 153 -34.05 -1.66 18.04
CA VAL A 153 -33.52 -0.41 17.45
C VAL A 153 -34.65 0.36 16.80
N ASP A 154 -34.69 1.68 17.03
CA ASP A 154 -35.72 2.55 16.47
C ASP A 154 -35.67 2.57 14.93
N ARG A 155 -36.84 2.49 14.30
CA ARG A 155 -36.97 2.46 12.83
C ARG A 155 -36.27 3.65 12.18
N LYS A 156 -36.40 4.85 12.75
CA LYS A 156 -35.77 6.08 12.22
C LYS A 156 -34.26 5.95 12.15
N THR A 157 -33.64 5.26 13.11
CA THR A 157 -32.19 5.03 13.13
C THR A 157 -31.79 4.08 12.00
N MET A 158 -32.57 3.03 11.78
CA MET A 158 -32.34 2.07 10.71
C MET A 158 -32.56 2.69 9.32
N GLU A 159 -33.63 3.49 9.14
CA GLU A 159 -33.89 4.20 7.88
C GLU A 159 -32.76 5.18 7.55
N ARG A 160 -32.29 5.95 8.54
CA ARG A 160 -31.19 6.90 8.37
C ARG A 160 -29.89 6.21 7.95
N HIS A 161 -29.60 5.04 8.49
CA HIS A 161 -28.37 4.29 8.22
C HIS A 161 -28.60 3.06 7.32
N ARG A 162 -29.68 3.05 6.51
CA ARG A 162 -30.07 1.87 5.73
C ARG A 162 -28.98 1.39 4.77
N LYS A 163 -28.30 2.33 4.11
CA LYS A 163 -27.23 2.04 3.13
C LYS A 163 -26.05 1.36 3.82
N TYR A 164 -25.70 1.84 5.02
CA TYR A 164 -24.66 1.25 5.85
C TYR A 164 -25.03 -0.15 6.34
N LEU A 165 -26.27 -0.34 6.80
CA LEU A 165 -26.75 -1.64 7.28
C LEU A 165 -26.76 -2.70 6.17
N VAL A 166 -27.27 -2.36 4.98
CA VAL A 166 -27.27 -3.28 3.83
C VAL A 166 -25.85 -3.66 3.44
N ALA A 167 -24.93 -2.69 3.41
CA ALA A 167 -23.53 -2.95 3.10
C ALA A 167 -22.86 -3.86 4.15
N LEU A 168 -23.12 -3.63 5.44
CA LEU A 168 -22.62 -4.50 6.50
C LEU A 168 -23.16 -5.92 6.35
N LEU A 169 -24.46 -6.08 6.12
CA LEU A 169 -25.07 -7.40 5.98
C LEU A 169 -24.46 -8.16 4.79
N LEU A 170 -24.29 -7.50 3.64
CA LEU A 170 -23.63 -8.08 2.47
C LEU A 170 -22.17 -8.46 2.74
N ALA A 171 -21.44 -7.61 3.47
CA ALA A 171 -20.07 -7.90 3.87
C ALA A 171 -19.96 -9.16 4.75
N PHE A 172 -21.01 -9.48 5.52
CA PHE A 172 -21.05 -10.66 6.40
C PHE A 172 -21.70 -11.90 5.77
N THR A 173 -22.52 -11.76 4.72
CA THR A 173 -23.09 -12.90 3.97
C THR A 173 -22.09 -13.49 2.98
N ASN A 174 -21.29 -12.63 2.36
CA ASN A 174 -20.40 -13.00 1.27
C ASN A 174 -18.98 -13.18 1.83
N GLY A 175 -18.16 -13.99 1.17
CA GLY A 175 -16.83 -14.46 1.63
C GLY A 175 -15.75 -13.38 1.72
N PHE A 176 -16.09 -12.17 2.14
CA PHE A 176 -15.22 -11.01 2.27
C PHE A 176 -14.44 -11.06 3.59
N GLU A 177 -13.50 -12.00 3.70
CA GLU A 177 -12.74 -12.23 4.93
C GLU A 177 -11.82 -11.06 5.28
N ILE A 178 -11.20 -10.38 4.30
CA ILE A 178 -10.31 -9.23 4.55
C ILE A 178 -11.14 -8.06 5.06
N ILE A 179 -12.25 -7.73 4.38
CA ILE A 179 -13.15 -6.64 4.77
C ILE A 179 -13.75 -6.94 6.15
N ARG A 180 -14.22 -8.17 6.40
CA ARG A 180 -14.73 -8.58 7.71
C ARG A 180 -13.67 -8.49 8.79
N GLY A 181 -12.42 -8.85 8.48
CA GLY A 181 -11.28 -8.71 9.38
C GLY A 181 -11.12 -7.26 9.85
N HIS A 182 -11.12 -6.32 8.91
CA HIS A 182 -11.06 -4.89 9.21
C HIS A 182 -12.27 -4.40 10.01
N LEU A 183 -13.49 -4.79 9.63
CA LEU A 183 -14.71 -4.41 10.36
C LEU A 183 -14.70 -4.92 11.81
N ARG A 184 -14.17 -6.12 12.06
CA ARG A 184 -14.02 -6.66 13.43
C ARG A 184 -12.98 -5.92 14.25
N GLN A 185 -11.87 -5.51 13.64
CA GLN A 185 -10.85 -4.68 14.31
C GLN A 185 -11.44 -3.33 14.72
N MET A 186 -12.22 -2.69 13.84
CA MET A 186 -12.89 -1.42 14.14
C MET A 186 -13.97 -1.54 15.22
N ALA A 187 -14.68 -2.67 15.28
CA ALA A 187 -15.69 -2.93 16.31
C ALA A 187 -15.09 -3.22 17.69
N ARG A 188 -13.79 -3.54 17.76
CA ARG A 188 -13.06 -3.65 19.03
C ARG A 188 -12.72 -2.22 19.45
N PRO A 189 -13.24 -1.70 20.58
CA PRO A 189 -12.82 -0.39 21.04
C PRO A 189 -11.30 -0.42 21.19
N VAL A 190 -10.63 0.55 20.56
CA VAL A 190 -9.20 0.78 20.75
C VAL A 190 -9.01 0.97 22.25
N LYS A 191 -8.48 -0.06 22.93
CA LYS A 191 -7.94 0.13 24.27
C LYS A 191 -6.76 1.06 24.07
N GLU A 192 -6.96 2.34 24.35
CA GLU A 192 -5.85 3.28 24.51
C GLU A 192 -4.88 2.65 25.52
N VAL A 193 -3.70 2.31 25.02
CA VAL A 193 -2.59 1.90 25.84
C VAL A 193 -2.16 3.15 26.61
N LYS A 194 -2.44 3.15 27.92
CA LYS A 194 -1.91 4.12 28.88
C LYS A 194 -0.41 3.95 29.05
#